data_AF-A0A532D1I1-F1
#
_entry.id   AF-A0A532D1I1-F1
#
_cell.length_a   1.000
_cell.length_b   1.000
_cell.length_c   1.000
_cell.angle_alpha   90.00
_cell.angle_beta   90.00
_cell.angle_gamma   90.00
#
_symmetry.space_group_name_H-M   'P 1'
#
loop_
_entity.id
_entity.type
_entity.pdbx_description
1 polymer ?
#
loop_
_entity_poly.entity_id
_entity_poly.type
_entity_poly.pdbx_seq_one_letter_code
_entity_poly.pdbx_strand_id
1 'polypeptide(L)'
;MAALIRISHRKFQLSILILASVMWLVTSACSLIQSKIVDEVLVDGPQGAVLLQKAEDGWFGTAHPLSLSSAVVSSVFQGVQVQTSLIDKAPGERVFSDEDIEFLTPLVRTALSKATKSQVVGFRVLHDTESRQETTGGILYIQGRLLHLTLTHYRARQEGTGQDGALRRLALNPTGLEKHQITFSPEAARLSSRNEQPDVTAATPLASLVLDYETLTVGSPRPSTLNAVPVDENRESQVPVMKKETETELEALKEEMRQLQRRLDDLDRGRSRPTTP
;
A
#
# COMPACT_ATOMS: atom_id res chain seq x y z
N MET A 1 -40.15 -71.05 -3.77
CA MET A 1 -40.20 -69.65 -3.28
C MET A 1 -38.89 -69.16 -2.63
N ALA A 2 -38.02 -70.01 -2.07
CA ALA A 2 -36.80 -69.54 -1.37
C ALA A 2 -35.69 -68.94 -2.28
N ALA A 3 -35.63 -69.29 -3.57
CA ALA A 3 -34.58 -68.83 -4.48
C ALA A 3 -34.77 -67.36 -4.97
N LEU A 4 -36.01 -66.91 -5.13
CA LEU A 4 -36.32 -65.55 -5.59
C LEU A 4 -36.03 -64.48 -4.52
N ILE A 5 -36.15 -64.83 -3.24
CA ILE A 5 -35.89 -63.92 -2.10
C ILE A 5 -34.38 -63.63 -1.96
N ARG A 6 -33.51 -64.62 -2.20
CA ARG A 6 -32.04 -64.45 -2.15
C ARG A 6 -31.48 -63.52 -3.25
N ILE A 7 -32.08 -63.53 -4.43
CA ILE A 7 -31.62 -62.70 -5.57
C ILE A 7 -31.98 -61.23 -5.36
N SER A 8 -33.15 -60.95 -4.76
CA SER A 8 -33.56 -59.60 -4.39
C SER A 8 -32.65 -59.00 -3.32
N HIS A 9 -32.28 -59.79 -2.30
CA HIS A 9 -31.39 -59.35 -1.23
C HIS A 9 -29.97 -59.01 -1.72
N ARG A 10 -29.42 -59.79 -2.67
CA ARG A 10 -28.10 -59.51 -3.26
C ARG A 10 -28.07 -58.24 -4.10
N LYS A 11 -29.13 -57.96 -4.86
CA LYS A 11 -29.24 -56.73 -5.66
C LYS A 11 -29.38 -55.49 -4.78
N PHE A 12 -30.14 -55.59 -3.69
CA PHE A 12 -30.29 -54.51 -2.70
C PHE A 12 -28.97 -54.22 -1.97
N GLN A 13 -28.24 -55.27 -1.57
CA GLN A 13 -26.91 -55.14 -0.94
C GLN A 13 -25.87 -54.51 -1.88
N LEU A 14 -25.85 -54.89 -3.16
CA LEU A 14 -24.93 -54.31 -4.13
C LEU A 14 -25.24 -52.83 -4.41
N SER A 15 -26.52 -52.47 -4.49
CA SER A 15 -26.95 -51.08 -4.70
C SER A 15 -26.62 -50.18 -3.51
N ILE A 16 -26.74 -50.70 -2.28
CA ILE A 16 -26.33 -49.99 -1.06
C ILE A 16 -24.82 -49.77 -1.03
N LEU A 17 -24.02 -50.77 -1.41
CA LEU A 17 -22.55 -50.66 -1.45
C LEU A 17 -22.08 -49.65 -2.50
N ILE A 18 -22.73 -49.60 -3.66
CA ILE A 18 -22.43 -48.61 -4.72
C ILE A 18 -22.81 -47.20 -4.26
N LEU A 19 -24.00 -47.01 -3.66
CA LEU A 19 -24.43 -45.72 -3.11
C LEU A 19 -23.52 -45.25 -1.98
N ALA A 20 -23.07 -46.15 -1.09
CA ALA A 20 -22.15 -45.83 -0.02
C ALA A 20 -20.75 -45.44 -0.54
N SER A 21 -20.27 -46.13 -1.59
CA SER A 21 -19.00 -45.79 -2.25
C SER A 21 -19.03 -44.42 -2.94
N VAL A 22 -20.10 -44.10 -3.66
CA VAL A 22 -20.26 -42.80 -4.31
C VAL A 22 -20.39 -41.68 -3.27
N MET A 23 -21.10 -41.93 -2.16
CA MET A 23 -21.20 -40.98 -1.04
C MET A 23 -19.82 -40.69 -0.43
N TRP A 24 -18.98 -41.73 -0.23
CA TRP A 24 -17.61 -41.56 0.27
C TRP A 24 -16.71 -40.78 -0.70
N LEU A 25 -16.83 -41.02 -2.01
CA LEU A 25 -16.07 -40.30 -3.03
C LEU A 25 -16.45 -38.81 -3.09
N VAL A 26 -17.73 -38.46 -2.90
CA VAL A 26 -18.19 -37.06 -2.88
C VAL A 26 -17.74 -36.33 -1.60
N THR A 27 -17.69 -37.00 -0.45
CA THR A 27 -17.20 -36.37 0.80
C THR A 27 -15.70 -36.10 0.81
N SER A 28 -14.91 -36.87 0.06
CA SER A 28 -13.44 -36.69 0.04
C SER A 28 -12.96 -35.63 -0.97
N ALA A 29 -13.84 -35.16 -1.86
CA ALA A 29 -13.48 -34.17 -2.89
C ALA A 29 -13.67 -32.71 -2.44
N CYS A 30 -14.46 -32.45 -1.41
CA CYS A 30 -14.72 -31.08 -0.93
C CYS A 30 -13.68 -30.54 0.06
N SER A 31 -12.77 -31.37 0.58
CA SER A 31 -11.74 -30.95 1.54
C SER A 31 -10.48 -30.34 0.90
N LEU A 32 -10.34 -30.36 -0.42
CA LEU A 32 -9.16 -29.82 -1.13
C LEU A 32 -9.28 -28.35 -1.53
N ILE A 33 -10.44 -27.70 -1.34
CA ILE A 33 -10.69 -26.33 -1.84
C ILE A 33 -10.63 -25.27 -0.72
N GLN A 34 -10.64 -25.68 0.55
CA GLN A 34 -10.57 -24.75 1.67
C GLN A 34 -9.10 -24.53 2.10
N SER A 35 -8.29 -23.88 1.28
CA SER A 35 -7.02 -23.32 1.77
C SER A 35 -7.36 -22.25 2.82
N LYS A 36 -7.29 -22.62 4.10
CA LYS A 36 -7.55 -21.71 5.22
C LYS A 36 -6.54 -20.57 5.11
N ILE A 37 -6.99 -19.37 4.77
CA ILE A 37 -6.15 -18.16 4.75
C ILE A 37 -5.86 -17.80 6.20
N VAL A 38 -4.61 -18.01 6.61
CA VAL A 38 -4.08 -17.77 7.97
C VAL A 38 -2.98 -16.73 7.87
N ASP A 39 -2.76 -16.02 8.97
CA ASP A 39 -1.63 -15.09 9.11
C ASP A 39 -0.31 -15.89 9.02
N GLU A 40 0.63 -15.46 8.18
CA GLU A 40 1.92 -16.14 7.93
C GLU A 40 3.06 -15.20 8.30
N VAL A 41 3.95 -15.61 9.21
CA VAL A 41 5.12 -14.83 9.58
C VAL A 41 6.27 -15.16 8.63
N LEU A 42 6.79 -14.15 7.92
CA LEU A 42 7.97 -14.32 7.07
C LEU A 42 9.24 -14.24 7.91
N VAL A 43 9.34 -13.19 8.73
CA VAL A 43 10.45 -12.95 9.67
C VAL A 43 9.90 -12.31 10.92
N ASP A 44 10.42 -12.74 12.07
CA ASP A 44 10.24 -12.08 13.37
C ASP A 44 11.56 -12.19 14.15
N GLY A 45 12.14 -11.05 14.51
CA GLY A 45 13.47 -11.00 15.09
C GLY A 45 13.77 -9.67 15.78
N PRO A 46 15.01 -9.48 16.26
CA PRO A 46 15.38 -8.32 17.08
C PRO A 46 15.29 -6.98 16.32
N GLN A 47 15.47 -6.99 15.00
CA GLN A 47 15.35 -5.80 14.14
C GLN A 47 13.88 -5.44 13.85
N GLY A 48 12.96 -6.40 13.94
CA GLY A 48 11.59 -6.21 13.51
C GLY A 48 10.95 -7.47 12.96
N ALA A 49 9.82 -7.31 12.29
CA ALA A 49 9.08 -8.41 11.70
C ALA A 49 8.35 -7.99 10.41
N VAL A 50 8.16 -8.96 9.52
CA VAL A 50 7.31 -8.84 8.33
C VAL A 50 6.47 -10.11 8.23
N LEU A 51 5.18 -9.94 7.98
CA LEU A 51 4.20 -11.03 8.03
C LEU A 51 2.99 -10.72 7.13
N LEU A 52 2.32 -11.76 6.65
CA LEU A 52 1.06 -11.68 5.92
C LEU A 52 -0.09 -11.78 6.91
N GLN A 53 -1.02 -10.83 6.85
CA GLN A 53 -2.21 -10.81 7.69
C GLN A 53 -3.44 -10.97 6.82
N LYS A 54 -4.41 -11.76 7.26
CA LYS A 54 -5.73 -11.76 6.68
C LYS A 54 -6.39 -10.41 6.94
N ALA A 55 -6.95 -9.81 5.89
CA ALA A 55 -7.79 -8.63 6.02
C ALA A 55 -9.02 -8.94 6.89
N GLU A 56 -9.42 -7.99 7.74
CA GLU A 56 -10.51 -8.19 8.70
C GLU A 56 -11.87 -8.35 7.99
N ASP A 57 -12.06 -7.61 6.88
CA ASP A 57 -13.29 -7.63 6.12
C ASP A 57 -13.27 -8.67 4.99
N GLY A 58 -14.25 -9.57 4.99
CA GLY A 58 -14.38 -10.60 3.94
C GLY A 58 -14.66 -10.06 2.52
N TRP A 59 -14.99 -8.77 2.41
CA TRP A 59 -15.24 -8.07 1.14
C TRP A 59 -14.01 -7.27 0.66
N PHE A 60 -13.01 -7.13 1.53
CA PHE A 60 -11.78 -6.43 1.19
C PHE A 60 -10.94 -7.31 0.25
N GLY A 61 -10.58 -6.72 -0.89
CA GLY A 61 -9.80 -7.37 -1.94
C GLY A 61 -8.58 -6.54 -2.31
N THR A 62 -7.41 -7.15 -2.25
CA THR A 62 -6.15 -6.59 -2.72
C THR A 62 -5.83 -7.09 -4.13
N ALA A 63 -4.97 -6.36 -4.84
CA ALA A 63 -4.42 -6.75 -6.13
C ALA A 63 -3.22 -7.71 -6.00
N HIS A 64 -3.07 -8.39 -4.85
CA HIS A 64 -2.01 -9.36 -4.64
C HIS A 64 -2.28 -10.71 -5.35
N PRO A 65 -1.23 -11.48 -5.67
CA PRO A 65 0.20 -11.19 -5.47
C PRO A 65 0.73 -10.15 -6.46
N LEU A 66 1.72 -9.36 -6.03
CA LEU A 66 2.40 -8.37 -6.86
C LEU A 66 3.92 -8.42 -6.66
N SER A 67 4.66 -8.45 -7.76
CA SER A 67 6.13 -8.39 -7.75
C SER A 67 6.60 -6.97 -8.04
N LEU A 68 7.01 -6.24 -6.99
CA LEU A 68 7.66 -4.93 -7.11
C LEU A 68 9.20 -5.09 -7.14
N SER A 69 9.89 -4.12 -7.75
CA SER A 69 11.37 -4.08 -7.69
C SER A 69 11.84 -3.62 -6.30
N SER A 70 13.06 -3.99 -5.90
CA SER A 70 13.63 -3.49 -4.64
C SER A 70 13.70 -1.96 -4.61
N ALA A 71 14.07 -1.34 -5.73
CA ALA A 71 14.15 0.11 -5.84
C ALA A 71 12.82 0.80 -5.50
N VAL A 72 11.70 0.30 -6.03
CA VAL A 72 10.36 0.86 -5.73
C VAL A 72 10.03 0.71 -4.25
N VAL A 73 10.22 -0.48 -3.69
CA VAL A 73 9.91 -0.73 -2.27
C VAL A 73 10.79 0.14 -1.36
N SER A 74 12.08 0.28 -1.65
CA SER A 74 12.97 1.18 -0.90
C SER A 74 12.54 2.64 -1.02
N SER A 75 12.17 3.10 -2.23
CA SER A 75 11.67 4.46 -2.44
C SER A 75 10.37 4.75 -1.69
N VAL A 76 9.47 3.76 -1.57
CA VAL A 76 8.26 3.87 -0.74
C VAL A 76 8.64 4.17 0.70
N PHE A 77 9.45 3.34 1.35
CA PHE A 77 9.83 3.58 2.75
C PHE A 77 10.69 4.82 2.93
N GLN A 78 11.56 5.13 1.96
CA GLN A 78 12.38 6.34 1.98
C GLN A 78 11.55 7.63 1.94
N GLY A 79 10.43 7.61 1.19
CA GLY A 79 9.59 8.77 1.01
C GLY A 79 8.65 9.07 2.18
N VAL A 80 8.43 8.12 3.11
CA VAL A 80 7.51 8.31 4.25
C VAL A 80 8.11 9.30 5.25
N GLN A 81 7.37 10.37 5.50
CA GLN A 81 7.73 11.42 6.45
C GLN A 81 6.62 11.62 7.48
N VAL A 82 6.99 12.17 8.65
CA VAL A 82 6.07 12.61 9.69
C VAL A 82 6.24 14.10 9.91
N GLN A 83 5.11 14.80 10.00
CA GLN A 83 5.07 16.23 10.30
C GLN A 83 4.32 16.47 11.61
N THR A 84 4.89 17.26 12.51
CA THR A 84 4.30 17.55 13.83
C THR A 84 3.32 18.73 13.83
N SER A 85 3.32 19.55 12.78
CA SER A 85 2.45 20.73 12.65
C SER A 85 2.10 20.96 11.19
N LEU A 86 0.81 21.19 10.91
CA LEU A 86 0.32 21.57 9.58
C LEU A 86 0.51 23.07 9.28
N ILE A 87 0.82 23.85 10.32
CA ILE A 87 0.91 25.30 10.25
C ILE A 87 2.34 25.72 9.84
N ASP A 88 3.34 24.98 10.31
CA ASP A 88 4.72 25.18 9.89
C ASP A 88 5.05 24.26 8.70
N LYS A 89 5.39 24.88 7.56
CA LYS A 89 5.92 24.19 6.37
C LYS A 89 7.37 23.70 6.60
N ALA A 90 7.70 23.29 7.81
CA ALA A 90 8.95 22.64 8.12
C ALA A 90 9.02 21.30 7.36
N PRO A 91 10.21 20.92 6.84
CA PRO A 91 10.36 19.63 6.19
C PRO A 91 10.02 18.51 7.18
N GLY A 92 9.26 17.51 6.71
CA GLY A 92 8.89 16.36 7.53
C GLY A 92 10.11 15.51 7.89
N GLU A 93 10.09 14.90 9.07
CA GLU A 93 11.12 13.95 9.49
C GLU A 93 10.88 12.61 8.81
N ARG A 94 11.93 11.99 8.26
CA ARG A 94 11.83 10.66 7.66
C ARG A 94 11.51 9.63 8.75
N VAL A 95 10.53 8.78 8.48
CA VAL A 95 10.04 7.79 9.46
C VAL A 95 11.01 6.63 9.65
N PHE A 96 11.63 6.17 8.56
CA PHE A 96 12.49 4.98 8.54
C PHE A 96 13.94 5.38 8.26
N SER A 97 14.86 4.78 9.00
CA SER A 97 16.30 4.89 8.75
C SER A 97 16.74 4.09 7.51
N ASP A 98 17.97 4.26 7.06
CA ASP A 98 18.48 3.44 5.93
C ASP A 98 18.64 1.96 6.33
N GLU A 99 18.99 1.67 7.58
CA GLU A 99 19.04 0.31 8.14
C GLU A 99 17.66 -0.36 8.13
N ASP A 100 16.63 0.38 8.56
CA ASP A 100 15.23 -0.10 8.51
C ASP A 100 14.83 -0.48 7.09
N ILE A 101 15.24 0.33 6.11
CA ILE A 101 14.87 0.15 4.72
C ILE A 101 15.61 -1.04 4.11
N GLU A 102 16.88 -1.22 4.45
CA GLU A 102 17.66 -2.40 4.05
C GLU A 102 17.04 -3.69 4.60
N PHE A 103 16.57 -3.66 5.86
CA PHE A 103 15.86 -4.77 6.48
C PHE A 103 14.47 -5.03 5.83
N LEU A 104 13.64 -3.99 5.70
CA LEU A 104 12.26 -4.14 5.25
C LEU A 104 12.14 -4.46 3.75
N THR A 105 12.97 -3.85 2.90
CA THR A 105 12.85 -3.97 1.43
C THR A 105 12.76 -5.41 0.93
N PRO A 106 13.71 -6.31 1.22
CA PRO A 106 13.68 -7.67 0.69
C PRO A 106 12.50 -8.49 1.25
N LEU A 107 12.12 -8.24 2.50
CA LEU A 107 11.05 -8.95 3.19
C LEU A 107 9.67 -8.55 2.68
N VAL A 108 9.42 -7.25 2.56
CA VAL A 108 8.16 -6.71 2.04
C VAL A 108 7.99 -7.09 0.57
N ARG A 109 9.05 -7.07 -0.23
CA ARG A 109 9.00 -7.56 -1.62
C ARG A 109 8.56 -9.02 -1.69
N THR A 110 9.10 -9.85 -0.81
CA THR A 110 8.76 -11.28 -0.71
C THR A 110 7.33 -11.47 -0.21
N ALA A 111 6.89 -10.65 0.74
CA ALA A 111 5.51 -10.68 1.24
C ALA A 111 4.51 -10.31 0.14
N LEU A 112 4.76 -9.22 -0.59
CA LEU A 112 3.90 -8.76 -1.68
C LEU A 112 3.72 -9.80 -2.79
N SER A 113 4.76 -10.55 -3.14
CA SER A 113 4.71 -11.59 -4.18
C SER A 113 4.04 -12.88 -3.72
N LYS A 114 3.87 -13.08 -2.40
CA LYS A 114 3.21 -14.24 -1.80
C LYS A 114 1.78 -13.96 -1.32
N ALA A 115 1.47 -12.71 -1.01
CA ALA A 115 0.19 -12.31 -0.45
C ALA A 115 -0.97 -12.76 -1.36
N THR A 116 -2.04 -13.23 -0.73
CA THR A 116 -3.30 -13.51 -1.42
C THR A 116 -4.19 -12.27 -1.48
N LYS A 117 -5.25 -12.32 -2.30
CA LYS A 117 -6.20 -11.22 -2.48
C LYS A 117 -6.93 -10.78 -1.22
N SER A 118 -6.93 -11.59 -0.16
CA SER A 118 -7.54 -11.23 1.13
C SER A 118 -6.49 -11.03 2.22
N GLN A 119 -5.24 -10.82 1.84
CA GLN A 119 -4.14 -10.55 2.77
C GLN A 119 -3.56 -9.16 2.53
N VAL A 120 -2.96 -8.62 3.60
CA VAL A 120 -2.14 -7.42 3.61
C VAL A 120 -0.76 -7.76 4.16
N VAL A 121 0.24 -6.93 3.87
CA VAL A 121 1.59 -7.07 4.41
C VAL A 121 1.70 -6.24 5.68
N GLY A 122 1.86 -6.89 6.83
CA GLY A 122 2.22 -6.24 8.09
C GLY A 122 3.73 -6.14 8.24
N PHE A 123 4.21 -5.01 8.74
CA PHE A 123 5.63 -4.80 9.03
C PHE A 123 5.84 -4.02 10.33
N ARG A 124 6.98 -4.24 10.98
CA ARG A 124 7.45 -3.43 12.10
C ARG A 124 8.98 -3.45 12.16
N VAL A 125 9.55 -2.36 12.66
CA VAL A 125 10.95 -2.22 13.04
C VAL A 125 11.03 -1.85 14.52
N LEU A 126 12.06 -2.37 15.18
CA LEU A 126 12.30 -2.19 16.61
C LEU A 126 13.60 -1.40 16.78
N HIS A 127 13.56 -0.35 17.58
CA HIS A 127 14.71 0.44 17.94
C HIS A 127 14.93 0.38 19.44
N ASP A 128 16.14 0.05 19.86
CA ASP A 128 16.54 0.18 21.25
C ASP A 128 17.16 1.56 21.46
N THR A 129 16.51 2.40 22.26
CA THR A 129 17.04 3.71 22.66
C THR A 129 17.58 3.60 24.08
N GLU A 130 18.50 4.48 24.47
CA GLU A 130 19.21 4.41 25.77
C GLU A 130 18.31 4.24 27.01
N SER A 131 17.03 4.58 26.91
CA SER A 131 16.07 4.38 27.99
C SER A 131 15.05 3.28 27.74
N ARG A 132 14.69 2.97 26.48
CA ARG A 132 13.48 2.20 26.12
C ARG A 132 13.48 1.66 24.69
N GLN A 133 12.72 0.59 24.48
CA GLN A 133 12.42 0.05 23.16
C GLN A 133 11.24 0.77 22.50
N GLU A 134 11.46 1.26 21.28
CA GLU A 134 10.47 1.91 20.42
C GLU A 134 10.13 1.01 19.22
N THR A 135 8.87 1.05 18.79
CA THR A 135 8.37 0.31 17.63
C THR A 135 7.75 1.26 16.61
N THR A 136 8.13 1.11 15.36
CA THR A 136 7.49 1.76 14.21
C THR A 136 7.01 0.68 13.26
N GLY A 137 5.76 0.72 12.85
CA GLY A 137 5.18 -0.37 12.05
C GLY A 137 3.82 -0.01 11.47
N GLY A 138 3.36 -0.87 10.57
CA GLY A 138 2.21 -0.57 9.75
C GLY A 138 1.77 -1.74 8.88
N ILE A 139 0.77 -1.46 8.07
CA ILE A 139 0.30 -2.36 7.03
C ILE A 139 0.51 -1.73 5.67
N LEU A 140 0.73 -2.58 4.67
CA LEU A 140 0.92 -2.19 3.29
C LEU A 140 0.20 -3.19 2.38
N TYR A 141 -0.52 -2.67 1.39
CA TYR A 141 -1.23 -3.50 0.41
C TYR A 141 -1.42 -2.75 -0.90
N ILE A 142 -1.85 -3.47 -1.93
CA ILE A 142 -2.18 -2.88 -3.24
C ILE A 142 -3.67 -3.02 -3.46
N GLN A 143 -4.34 -1.94 -3.83
CA GLN A 143 -5.73 -1.94 -4.25
C GLN A 143 -5.84 -1.33 -5.64
N GLY A 144 -6.37 -2.11 -6.60
CA GLY A 144 -6.31 -1.74 -8.01
C GLY A 144 -4.87 -1.63 -8.50
N ARG A 145 -4.39 -0.38 -8.65
CA ARG A 145 -3.00 -0.04 -9.04
C ARG A 145 -2.32 0.90 -8.05
N LEU A 146 -2.93 1.14 -6.90
CA LEU A 146 -2.43 2.08 -5.90
C LEU A 146 -1.88 1.32 -4.71
N LEU A 147 -0.78 1.81 -4.16
CA LEU A 147 -0.19 1.28 -2.94
C LEU A 147 -0.75 2.06 -1.76
N HIS A 148 -1.35 1.32 -0.83
CA HIS A 148 -1.85 1.83 0.43
C HIS A 148 -0.85 1.46 1.51
N LEU A 149 -0.41 2.47 2.27
CA LEU A 149 0.46 2.30 3.43
C LEU A 149 -0.21 3.00 4.62
N THR A 150 -0.40 2.26 5.70
CA THR A 150 -0.95 2.80 6.95
C THR A 150 0.00 2.50 8.08
N LEU A 151 0.42 3.52 8.82
CA LEU A 151 1.18 3.34 10.04
C LEU A 151 0.23 3.00 11.20
N THR A 152 0.52 1.91 11.89
CA THR A 152 -0.21 1.51 13.11
C THR A 152 0.58 1.89 14.37
N HIS A 153 1.89 2.05 14.25
CA HIS A 153 2.76 2.45 15.34
C HIS A 153 3.82 3.41 14.81
N TYR A 154 4.00 4.56 15.45
CA TYR A 154 5.11 5.47 15.18
C TYR A 154 5.85 5.77 16.48
N ARG A 155 7.10 5.32 16.57
CA ARG A 155 7.93 5.44 17.79
C ARG A 155 7.14 5.07 19.06
N ALA A 156 6.27 4.07 18.93
CA ALA A 156 5.42 3.63 20.00
C ALA A 156 6.28 2.91 21.02
N ARG A 157 6.17 3.34 22.27
CA ARG A 157 6.89 2.71 23.37
C ARG A 157 6.28 1.35 23.66
N GLN A 158 7.12 0.33 23.77
CA GLN A 158 6.67 -0.95 24.29
C GLN A 158 6.42 -0.82 25.80
N GLU A 159 5.16 -0.67 26.20
CA GLU A 159 4.79 -0.79 27.61
C GLU A 159 4.96 -2.25 28.02
N GLY A 160 5.87 -2.49 28.96
CA GLY A 160 6.27 -3.81 29.42
C GLY A 160 5.11 -4.55 30.08
N THR A 161 4.32 -5.25 29.28
CA THR A 161 3.50 -6.39 29.70
C THR A 161 3.28 -7.32 28.52
N GLY A 162 3.80 -8.55 28.63
CA GLY A 162 3.47 -9.65 27.74
C GLY A 162 4.60 -10.08 26.82
N GLN A 163 5.30 -11.11 27.27
CA GLN A 163 6.20 -11.96 26.53
C GLN A 163 5.42 -12.77 25.44
N ASP A 164 4.80 -12.09 24.48
CA ASP A 164 4.10 -12.70 23.33
C ASP A 164 4.58 -12.05 22.02
N GLY A 165 5.88 -12.14 21.80
CA GLY A 165 6.59 -11.57 20.66
C GLY A 165 6.47 -12.37 19.35
N ALA A 166 5.33 -13.00 19.06
CA ALA A 166 5.23 -13.84 17.86
C ALA A 166 4.03 -13.59 16.92
N LEU A 167 2.89 -13.06 17.37
CA LEU A 167 1.69 -13.00 16.50
C LEU A 167 0.73 -11.85 16.83
N ARG A 168 1.22 -10.67 17.26
CA ARG A 168 0.31 -9.51 17.30
C ARG A 168 0.00 -9.09 15.87
N ARG A 169 -1.19 -9.49 15.41
CA ARG A 169 -1.89 -8.80 14.32
C ARG A 169 -1.76 -7.30 14.60
N LEU A 170 -1.31 -6.55 13.61
CA LEU A 170 -1.08 -5.12 13.75
C LEU A 170 -2.47 -4.50 13.77
N ALA A 171 -2.93 -4.11 14.96
CA ALA A 171 -4.21 -3.46 15.13
C ALA A 171 -4.21 -2.16 14.32
N LEU A 172 -5.33 -1.87 13.65
CA LEU A 172 -5.50 -0.68 12.80
C LEU A 172 -5.59 0.64 13.58
N ASN A 173 -5.36 0.61 14.91
CA ASN A 173 -5.41 1.79 15.75
C ASN A 173 -4.00 2.43 15.86
N PRO A 174 -3.76 3.59 15.21
CA PRO A 174 -2.44 4.20 15.17
C PRO A 174 -2.00 4.67 16.57
N THR A 175 -0.93 4.08 17.10
CA THR A 175 -0.32 4.49 18.36
C THR A 175 0.92 5.36 18.09
N GLY A 176 1.05 6.48 18.82
CA GLY A 176 2.19 7.40 18.69
C GLY A 176 2.06 8.45 17.58
N LEU A 177 0.97 8.42 16.80
CA LEU A 177 0.66 9.41 15.74
C LEU A 177 -0.32 10.51 16.17
N GLU A 178 -0.73 10.58 17.44
CA GLU A 178 -1.78 11.51 17.92
C GLU A 178 -1.55 13.00 17.58
N LYS A 179 -0.29 13.40 17.43
CA LYS A 179 0.13 14.79 17.13
C LYS A 179 0.89 14.91 15.81
N HIS A 180 0.84 13.87 14.99
CA HIS A 180 1.68 13.71 13.82
C HIS A 180 0.80 13.37 12.61
N GLN A 181 1.13 13.93 11.45
CA GLN A 181 0.55 13.50 10.18
C GLN A 181 1.64 12.85 9.33
N ILE A 182 1.31 11.73 8.69
CA ILE A 182 2.19 11.15 7.70
C ILE A 182 2.06 11.86 6.35
N THR A 183 3.20 12.15 5.74
CA THR A 183 3.34 12.75 4.43
C THR A 183 4.31 11.92 3.58
N PHE A 184 4.43 12.27 2.31
CA PHE A 184 5.29 11.53 1.38
C PHE A 184 6.10 12.49 0.51
N SER A 185 7.36 12.14 0.27
CA SER A 185 8.27 12.85 -0.63
C SER A 185 8.86 11.88 -1.67
N PRO A 186 8.82 12.19 -2.98
CA PRO A 186 8.27 13.42 -3.57
C PRO A 186 6.73 13.45 -3.55
N GLU A 187 6.16 14.63 -3.36
CA GLU A 187 4.70 14.82 -3.29
C GLU A 187 3.98 14.32 -4.56
N ALA A 188 4.64 14.36 -5.72
CA ALA A 188 4.08 13.89 -6.99
C ALA A 188 3.68 12.40 -7.00
N ALA A 189 4.29 11.57 -6.15
CA ALA A 189 3.92 10.16 -6.02
C ALA A 189 2.72 9.95 -5.09
N ARG A 190 2.40 10.95 -4.27
CA ARG A 190 1.24 10.93 -3.37
C ARG A 190 0.02 11.38 -4.16
N LEU A 191 -1.00 10.54 -4.20
CA LEU A 191 -2.30 10.98 -4.69
C LEU A 191 -2.99 11.71 -3.54
N SER A 192 -3.16 13.03 -3.68
CA SER A 192 -3.92 13.83 -2.72
C SER A 192 -5.28 13.17 -2.50
N SER A 193 -5.58 12.74 -1.28
CA SER A 193 -6.87 12.19 -0.90
C SER A 193 -7.92 13.33 -0.87
N ARG A 194 -8.24 13.89 -2.04
CA ARG A 194 -9.38 14.81 -2.17
C ARG A 194 -10.71 14.07 -2.03
N ASN A 195 -10.68 12.74 -1.97
CA ASN A 195 -11.80 11.91 -1.57
C ASN A 195 -11.40 11.10 -0.34
N GLU A 196 -11.97 11.47 0.80
CA GLU A 196 -12.24 10.57 1.91
C GLU A 196 -13.09 9.41 1.33
N GLN A 197 -12.43 8.32 0.94
CA GLN A 197 -13.14 7.06 0.78
C GLN A 197 -13.55 6.62 2.19
N PRO A 198 -14.80 6.17 2.44
CA PRO A 198 -15.15 5.63 3.75
C PRO A 198 -14.18 4.50 4.06
N ASP A 199 -13.48 4.71 5.17
CA ASP A 199 -12.40 3.90 5.70
C ASP A 199 -12.76 2.41 5.66
N VAL A 200 -12.13 1.65 4.76
CA VAL A 200 -12.24 0.17 4.72
C VAL A 200 -11.39 -0.46 5.84
N THR A 201 -10.63 0.37 6.54
CA THR A 201 -9.89 0.08 7.76
C THR A 201 -10.27 1.20 8.70
N ALA A 202 -10.69 1.01 9.96
CA ALA A 202 -11.05 2.13 10.85
C ALA A 202 -9.83 2.98 11.29
N ALA A 203 -8.93 3.31 10.36
CA ALA A 203 -7.62 3.86 10.57
C ALA A 203 -7.63 5.36 10.23
N THR A 204 -7.39 6.20 11.23
CA THR A 204 -7.40 7.66 11.13
C THR A 204 -6.73 8.16 9.84
N PRO A 205 -7.38 9.04 9.03
CA PRO A 205 -6.84 9.55 7.76
C PRO A 205 -5.42 10.16 7.85
N LEU A 206 -5.00 10.55 9.05
CA LEU A 206 -3.68 11.12 9.35
C LEU A 206 -2.53 10.10 9.35
N ALA A 207 -2.85 8.81 9.38
CA ALA A 207 -1.90 7.69 9.45
C ALA A 207 -1.85 6.85 8.16
N SER A 208 -2.51 7.28 7.08
CA SER A 208 -2.61 6.54 5.82
C SER A 208 -2.12 7.34 4.60
N LEU A 209 -1.41 6.66 3.69
CA LEU A 209 -0.93 7.17 2.41
C LEU A 209 -1.46 6.31 1.27
N VAL A 210 -1.83 6.97 0.17
CA VAL A 210 -2.15 6.33 -1.10
C VAL A 210 -1.16 6.83 -2.14
N LEU A 211 -0.39 5.91 -2.70
CA LEU A 211 0.74 6.20 -3.59
C LEU A 211 0.51 5.61 -4.97
N ASP A 212 0.85 6.38 -6.00
CA ASP A 212 1.15 5.85 -7.31
C ASP A 212 2.62 5.40 -7.31
N TYR A 213 2.84 4.11 -7.07
CA TYR A 213 4.20 3.57 -6.96
C TYR A 213 4.91 3.45 -8.32
N GLU A 214 4.18 3.60 -9.44
CA GLU A 214 4.81 3.56 -10.78
C GLU A 214 5.64 4.83 -11.00
N THR A 215 5.25 5.98 -10.42
CA THR A 215 6.03 7.22 -10.53
C THR A 215 7.37 7.16 -9.78
N LEU A 216 7.50 6.26 -8.80
CA LEU A 216 8.75 6.04 -8.05
C LEU A 216 9.81 5.31 -8.88
N THR A 217 9.42 4.61 -9.94
CA THR A 217 10.37 3.92 -10.83
C THR A 217 11.22 4.87 -11.68
N VAL A 218 10.75 6.10 -11.89
CA VAL A 218 11.30 7.04 -12.88
C VAL A 218 12.35 8.00 -12.28
N GLY A 219 12.49 8.08 -10.95
CA GLY A 219 13.16 9.21 -10.31
C GLY A 219 14.07 8.89 -9.13
N SER A 220 15.02 7.97 -9.24
CA SER A 220 16.09 7.82 -8.23
C SER A 220 17.30 8.68 -8.61
N PRO A 221 17.57 9.85 -7.99
CA PRO A 221 18.86 10.51 -8.12
C PRO A 221 19.87 9.69 -7.30
N ARG A 222 20.88 9.16 -7.98
CA ARG A 222 22.06 8.58 -7.35
C ARG A 222 22.71 9.64 -6.44
N PRO A 223 23.09 9.35 -5.19
CA PRO A 223 23.87 10.30 -4.40
C PRO A 223 25.23 10.48 -5.09
N SER A 224 25.49 11.67 -5.59
CA SER A 224 26.80 12.07 -6.12
C SER A 224 27.79 12.14 -4.96
N THR A 225 28.49 11.04 -4.69
CA THR A 225 29.75 11.11 -3.95
C THR A 225 30.76 11.83 -4.83
N LEU A 226 31.10 13.07 -4.43
CA LEU A 226 32.30 13.77 -4.87
C LEU A 226 33.51 12.82 -4.79
N ASN A 227 34.25 12.70 -5.90
CA ASN A 227 35.72 12.78 -5.96
C ASN A 227 36.24 12.39 -7.36
N ALA A 228 36.69 13.38 -8.14
CA ALA A 228 37.86 13.30 -9.03
C ALA A 228 38.17 14.68 -9.66
N VAL A 229 39.18 15.34 -9.08
CA VAL A 229 40.28 16.19 -9.60
C VAL A 229 40.16 16.82 -11.02
N PRO A 230 40.63 18.08 -11.21
CA PRO A 230 40.28 18.93 -12.34
C PRO A 230 41.18 18.68 -13.57
N VAL A 231 40.60 18.81 -14.76
CA VAL A 231 41.33 18.95 -16.03
C VAL A 231 40.71 20.12 -16.79
N ASP A 232 41.59 21.05 -17.10
CA ASP A 232 41.39 22.27 -17.88
C ASP A 232 41.18 21.95 -19.39
N GLU A 233 40.77 22.97 -20.13
CA GLU A 233 40.93 23.16 -21.57
C GLU A 233 39.74 22.84 -22.52
N ASN A 234 38.86 23.84 -22.65
CA ASN A 234 38.43 24.48 -23.89
C ASN A 234 37.89 23.61 -25.07
N ARG A 235 36.56 23.61 -25.29
CA ARG A 235 35.98 23.89 -26.62
C ARG A 235 34.47 24.19 -26.60
N GLU A 236 34.17 25.38 -27.09
CA GLU A 236 32.89 25.96 -27.47
C GLU A 236 32.04 25.07 -28.41
N SER A 237 30.77 24.81 -28.08
CA SER A 237 29.66 24.69 -29.03
C SER A 237 28.28 24.47 -28.39
N GLN A 238 27.40 25.43 -28.69
CA GLN A 238 25.96 25.25 -29.01
C GLN A 238 24.98 25.05 -27.85
N VAL A 239 24.42 26.17 -27.39
CA VAL A 239 23.04 26.23 -26.90
C VAL A 239 22.18 26.79 -28.04
N PRO A 240 21.29 25.99 -28.66
CA PRO A 240 20.15 26.55 -29.36
C PRO A 240 18.87 26.32 -28.57
N VAL A 241 18.21 27.44 -28.27
CA VAL A 241 16.76 27.60 -28.47
C VAL A 241 15.86 26.55 -27.78
N MET A 242 15.60 26.73 -26.48
CA MET A 242 14.36 26.24 -25.87
C MET A 242 13.97 27.12 -24.66
N LYS A 243 13.85 28.43 -24.90
CA LYS A 243 13.25 29.37 -23.94
C LYS A 243 12.14 30.23 -24.54
N LYS A 244 12.06 30.31 -25.88
CA LYS A 244 11.04 31.12 -26.56
C LYS A 244 9.68 30.42 -26.70
N GLU A 245 9.66 29.09 -26.88
CA GLU A 245 8.40 28.36 -27.07
C GLU A 245 7.55 28.31 -25.78
N THR A 246 8.18 28.12 -24.62
CA THR A 246 7.49 28.06 -23.33
C THR A 246 6.82 29.38 -22.93
N GLU A 247 7.38 30.53 -23.33
CA GLU A 247 6.77 31.84 -23.05
C GLU A 247 5.59 32.13 -23.99
N THR A 248 5.69 31.73 -25.27
CA THR A 248 4.57 31.86 -26.21
C THR A 248 3.39 30.95 -25.88
N GLU A 249 3.64 29.73 -25.41
CA GLU A 249 2.59 28.80 -24.99
C GLU A 249 1.91 29.25 -23.70
N LEU A 250 2.66 29.81 -22.74
CA LEU A 250 2.11 30.32 -21.49
C LEU A 250 1.19 31.53 -21.72
N GLU A 251 1.56 32.44 -22.63
CA GLU A 251 0.71 33.58 -22.99
C GLU A 251 -0.52 33.17 -23.81
N ALA A 252 -0.39 32.19 -24.70
CA ALA A 252 -1.53 31.64 -25.44
C ALA A 252 -2.56 30.98 -24.50
N LEU A 253 -2.09 30.16 -23.54
CA LEU A 253 -2.95 29.47 -22.58
C LEU A 253 -3.67 30.46 -21.63
N LYS A 254 -3.00 31.55 -21.26
CA LYS A 254 -3.57 32.60 -20.42
C LYS A 254 -4.69 33.37 -21.13
N GLU A 255 -4.56 33.58 -22.44
CA GLU A 255 -5.63 34.21 -23.22
C GLU A 255 -6.82 33.27 -23.41
N GLU A 256 -6.59 31.96 -23.63
CA GLU A 256 -7.68 30.97 -23.69
C GLU A 256 -8.49 30.92 -22.39
N MET A 257 -7.82 30.93 -21.24
CA MET A 257 -8.49 30.99 -19.92
C MET A 257 -9.38 32.23 -19.80
N ARG A 258 -8.88 33.42 -20.20
CA ARG A 258 -9.67 34.65 -20.18
C ARG A 258 -10.86 34.62 -21.13
N GLN A 259 -10.73 33.93 -22.25
CA GLN A 259 -11.80 33.81 -23.23
C GLN A 259 -12.90 32.86 -22.75
N LEU A 260 -12.52 31.75 -22.12
CA LEU A 260 -13.44 30.82 -21.46
C LEU A 260 -14.21 31.47 -20.31
N GLN A 261 -13.51 32.27 -19.50
CA GLN A 261 -14.11 32.96 -18.37
C GLN A 261 -15.16 33.99 -18.84
N ARG A 262 -14.86 34.74 -19.91
CA ARG A 262 -15.83 35.63 -20.56
C ARG A 262 -17.06 34.89 -21.11
N ARG A 263 -16.88 33.71 -21.70
CA ARG A 263 -18.00 32.89 -22.20
C ARG A 263 -18.89 32.37 -21.06
N LEU A 264 -18.29 32.01 -19.93
CA LEU A 264 -19.04 31.59 -18.74
C LEU A 264 -19.89 32.73 -18.18
N ASP A 265 -19.32 33.93 -18.07
CA ASP A 265 -20.05 35.11 -17.60
C ASP A 265 -21.21 35.49 -18.53
N ASP A 266 -21.04 35.33 -19.84
CA ASP A 266 -22.09 35.64 -20.83
C ASP A 266 -23.22 34.60 -20.82
N LEU A 267 -22.90 33.31 -20.59
CA LEU A 267 -23.89 32.26 -20.39
C LEU A 267 -24.68 32.46 -19.09
N ASP A 268 -24.01 32.90 -18.02
CA ASP A 268 -24.67 33.16 -16.73
C ASP A 268 -25.57 34.41 -16.80
N ARG A 269 -25.14 35.43 -17.53
CA ARG A 269 -25.94 36.63 -17.83
C ARG A 269 -27.12 36.33 -18.77
N GLY A 270 -26.94 35.42 -19.72
CA GLY A 270 -28.01 34.96 -20.62
C GLY A 270 -29.08 34.15 -19.90
N ARG A 271 -28.70 33.38 -18.86
CA ARG A 271 -29.60 32.57 -18.04
C ARG A 271 -30.40 33.39 -17.02
N SER A 272 -29.96 34.60 -16.71
CA SER A 272 -30.57 35.51 -15.74
C SER A 272 -31.50 36.57 -16.37
N ARG A 273 -31.80 36.50 -17.68
CA ARG A 273 -32.86 37.32 -18.28
C ARG A 273 -34.25 36.79 -17.86
N PRO A 274 -35.06 37.58 -17.13
CA PRO A 274 -36.42 37.18 -16.79
C PRO A 274 -37.26 37.15 -18.06
N THR A 275 -37.94 36.03 -18.28
CA THR A 275 -39.02 35.90 -19.26
C THR A 275 -40.20 36.69 -18.67
N THR A 276 -40.38 37.93 -19.11
CA THR A 276 -41.56 38.72 -18.74
C THR A 276 -42.70 38.36 -19.72
N PRO A 277 -43.93 38.11 -19.22
CA PRO A 277 -45.09 37.74 -20.02
C PRO A 277 -45.58 38.85 -20.96
#